data_AF-A0A1V9UM52-F1
#
_entry.id   AF-A0A1V9UM52-F1
#
_cell.length_a   1.000
_cell.length_b   1.000
_cell.length_c   1.000
_cell.angle_alpha   90.00
_cell.angle_beta   90.00
_cell.angle_gamma   90.00
#
_symmetry.space_group_name_H-M   'P 1'
#
loop_
_entity.id
_entity.type
_entity.pdbx_description
1 polymer ?
#
loop_
_entity_poly.entity_id
_entity_poly.type
_entity_poly.pdbx_seq_one_letter_code
_entity_poly.pdbx_strand_id
1 'polypeptide(L)' 'MMRANLDELVIVSCLFPAMRWSASVARSVLIAREGNVLRLYRMPMLMRLDEFRAEFFIAQLNHMEPHHLDR' A
#
# COMPACT_ATOMS: atom_id res chain seq x y z
N MET A 1 -15.39 -9.18 -10.12
CA MET A 1 -14.36 -9.19 -9.07
C MET A 1 -13.83 -7.76 -8.92
N MET A 2 -14.59 -6.85 -8.30
CA MET A 2 -14.39 -5.39 -8.49
C MET A 2 -14.66 -4.53 -7.22
N ARG A 3 -14.65 -5.15 -6.02
CA ARG A 3 -14.89 -4.42 -4.75
C ARG A 3 -13.73 -4.43 -3.76
N ALA A 4 -12.96 -5.51 -3.68
CA ALA A 4 -11.83 -5.69 -2.75
C ALA A 4 -10.57 -4.85 -3.05
N ASN A 5 -10.70 -3.79 -3.87
CA ASN A 5 -9.65 -2.79 -4.03
C ASN A 5 -10.13 -1.41 -3.55
N LEU A 6 -11.43 -1.17 -3.49
CA LEU A 6 -11.99 0.14 -3.15
C LEU A 6 -12.03 0.37 -1.64
N ASP A 7 -12.46 -0.63 -0.87
CA ASP A 7 -12.49 -0.55 0.59
C ASP A 7 -11.07 -0.39 1.14
N GLU A 8 -10.14 -1.16 0.59
CA GLU A 8 -8.73 -1.13 0.90
C GLU A 8 -8.09 0.22 0.55
N LEU A 9 -8.43 0.76 -0.62
CA LEU A 9 -7.99 2.08 -1.06
C LEU A 9 -8.48 3.18 -0.12
N VAL A 10 -9.75 3.11 0.32
CA VAL A 10 -10.31 4.07 1.29
C VAL A 10 -9.57 4.00 2.62
N ILE A 11 -9.38 2.79 3.17
CA ILE A 11 -8.67 2.60 4.44
C ILE A 11 -7.26 3.21 4.38
N VAL A 12 -6.51 2.89 3.32
CA VAL A 12 -5.11 3.33 3.20
C VAL A 12 -5.03 4.83 2.94
N SER A 13 -5.98 5.40 2.21
CA SER A 13 -6.08 6.86 2.04
C SER A 13 -6.39 7.58 3.36
N CYS A 14 -7.15 6.96 4.27
CA CYS A 14 -7.41 7.49 5.61
C CYS A 14 -6.20 7.38 6.54
N LEU A 15 -5.47 6.26 6.49
CA LEU A 15 -4.26 6.05 7.31
C LEU A 15 -3.09 6.96 6.87
N PHE A 16 -2.98 7.22 5.56
CA PHE A 16 -1.88 8.00 4.98
C PHE A 16 -2.41 9.13 4.09
N PRO A 17 -3.06 10.16 4.66
CA PRO A 17 -3.72 11.22 3.89
C PRO A 17 -2.74 12.07 3.07
N ALA A 18 -1.46 12.10 3.47
CA ALA A 18 -0.41 12.78 2.73
C ALA A 18 -0.01 12.05 1.43
N MET A 19 -0.35 10.76 1.28
CA MET A 19 0.00 9.92 0.13
C MET A 19 -1.21 9.74 -0.79
N ARG A 20 -0.98 9.84 -2.10
CA ARG A 20 -2.07 9.63 -3.08
C ARG A 20 -2.06 8.22 -3.61
N TRP A 21 -2.95 7.39 -3.07
CA TRP A 21 -3.07 5.99 -3.45
C TRP A 21 -3.96 5.77 -4.67
N SER A 22 -3.63 4.73 -5.42
CA SER A 22 -4.43 4.22 -6.54
C SER A 22 -4.40 2.69 -6.51
N ALA A 23 -5.49 2.05 -6.94
CA ALA A 23 -5.52 0.60 -7.05
C ALA A 23 -5.01 0.14 -8.42
N SER A 24 -4.18 -0.89 -8.44
CA SER A 24 -3.84 -1.55 -9.70
C SER A 24 -5.02 -2.42 -10.16
N VAL A 25 -5.37 -2.30 -11.45
CA VAL A 25 -6.43 -3.12 -12.07
C VAL A 25 -5.93 -4.54 -12.37
N ALA A 26 -4.63 -4.69 -12.63
CA ALA A 26 -4.03 -5.97 -13.05
C ALA A 26 -3.38 -6.75 -11.89
N ARG A 27 -3.09 -6.09 -10.76
CA ARG A 27 -2.37 -6.67 -9.63
C ARG A 27 -3.10 -6.35 -8.32
N SER A 28 -3.06 -7.25 -7.34
CA SER A 28 -3.62 -7.03 -5.99
C SER A 28 -2.71 -6.13 -5.15
N VAL A 29 -2.49 -4.90 -5.61
CA VAL A 29 -1.65 -3.89 -4.96
C VAL A 29 -2.28 -2.49 -5.04
N LEU A 30 -1.98 -1.66 -4.04
CA LEU A 30 -2.19 -0.23 -4.05
C LEU A 30 -0.85 0.46 -4.31
N ILE A 31 -0.86 1.49 -5.13
CA ILE A 31 0.33 2.25 -5.55
C ILE A 31 0.11 3.70 -5.16
N ALA A 32 0.98 4.21 -4.30
CA ALA A 32 1.08 5.62 -3.99
C ALA A 32 1.84 6.36 -5.10
N ARG A 33 1.46 7.60 -5.39
CA ARG A 33 2.13 8.44 -6.40
C ARG A 33 3.60 8.68 -6.09
N GLU A 34 3.97 8.58 -4.82
CA GLU A 34 5.31 8.73 -4.27
C GLU A 34 6.20 7.52 -4.57
N GLY A 35 5.68 6.50 -5.27
CA GLY A 35 6.40 5.29 -5.65
C GLY A 35 6.21 4.13 -4.65
N ASN A 36 5.46 4.35 -3.57
CA ASN A 36 5.21 3.29 -2.59
C ASN A 36 4.19 2.27 -3.12
N VAL A 37 4.46 0.99 -2.91
CA VAL A 37 3.60 -0.13 -3.25
C VAL A 37 3.19 -0.86 -1.98
N LEU A 38 1.88 -1.09 -1.84
CA LEU A 38 1.30 -1.90 -0.78
C LEU A 38 0.57 -3.09 -1.39
N ARG A 39 1.07 -4.30 -1.17
CA ARG A 39 0.37 -5.52 -1.58
C ARG A 39 -0.82 -5.78 -0.65
N LEU A 40 -1.99 -6.06 -1.21
CA LEU A 40 -3.24 -6.17 -0.43
C LEU A 40 -3.18 -7.26 0.66
N TYR A 41 -2.45 -8.35 0.46
CA TYR A 41 -2.29 -9.38 1.50
C TYR A 41 -1.57 -8.88 2.76
N ARG A 42 -0.88 -7.73 2.71
CA ARG A 42 -0.24 -7.08 3.87
C ARG A 42 -1.21 -6.19 4.66
N MET A 43 -2.41 -5.91 4.15
CA MET A 43 -3.41 -5.08 4.83
C MET A 43 -3.76 -5.56 6.23
N PRO A 44 -3.99 -6.86 6.51
CA PRO A 44 -4.30 -7.30 7.86
C PRO A 44 -3.18 -7.03 8.87
N MET A 45 -1.92 -7.00 8.42
CA MET A 45 -0.79 -6.63 9.27
C MET A 45 -0.75 -5.12 9.51
N LEU A 46 -0.94 -4.33 8.44
CA LEU A 46 -1.01 -2.87 8.52
C LEU A 46 -2.07 -2.40 9.51
N MET A 47 -3.28 -2.99 9.47
CA MET A 47 -4.40 -2.62 10.35
C MET A 47 -4.17 -2.96 11.84
N ARG A 48 -3.12 -3.70 12.17
CA ARG A 48 -2.75 -4.04 13.56
C ARG A 48 -1.66 -3.12 14.12
N LEU A 49 -1.14 -2.21 13.31
CA LEU A 49 -0.09 -1.28 13.70
C LEU A 49 -0.71 0.05 14.14
N ASP A 50 -0.07 0.71 15.10
CA ASP A 50 -0.30 2.14 15.35
C ASP A 50 0.22 2.99 14.18
N GLU A 51 -0.18 4.26 14.16
CA GLU A 51 0.13 5.22 13.08
C GLU A 51 1.63 5.32 12.78
N PHE A 52 2.49 5.42 13.81
CA PHE A 52 3.94 5.53 13.64
C PHE A 52 4.53 4.26 13.05
N ARG A 53 4.09 3.10 13.53
CA ARG A 53 4.53 1.81 13.00
C ARG A 53 4.01 1.54 11.59
N ALA A 54 2.82 2.03 11.26
CA ALA A 54 2.24 1.89 9.94
C ALA A 54 3.04 2.68 8.89
N GLU A 55 3.43 3.92 9.20
CA GLU A 55 4.32 4.71 8.32
C GLU A 55 5.67 4.02 8.12
N PHE A 56 6.30 3.57 9.22
CA PHE A 56 7.59 2.88 9.14
C PHE A 56 7.49 1.55 8.37
N PHE A 57 6.37 0.84 8.49
CA PHE A 57 6.11 -0.39 7.74
C PHE A 57 6.05 -0.14 6.23
N ILE A 58 5.31 0.88 5.79
CA ILE A 58 5.23 1.27 4.37
C ILE A 58 6.61 1.68 3.84
N ALA A 59 7.37 2.48 4.60
CA ALA A 59 8.72 2.87 4.22
C ALA A 59 9.63 1.64 4.04
N GLN A 60 9.65 0.71 5.00
CA GLN A 60 10.48 -0.49 4.91
C GLN A 60 10.10 -1.40 3.73
N LEU A 61 8.81 -1.56 3.43
CA LEU A 61 8.39 -2.34 2.27
C LEU A 61 8.98 -1.81 0.96
N ASN A 62 9.08 -0.49 0.83
CA ASN A 62 9.50 0.18 -0.40
C ASN A 62 11.02 0.43 -0.48
N HIS A 63 11.72 0.45 0.66
CA HIS A 63 13.18 0.45 0.71
C HIS A 63 13.81 -0.95 0.65
N MET A 64 13.05 -2.01 0.99
CA MET A 64 13.53 -3.39 0.94
C MET A 64 13.14 -4.15 -0.33
N GLU A 65 12.30 -3.60 -1.21
CA GLU A 65 12.15 -4.16 -2.56
C GLU A 65 13.23 -3.57 -3.47
N PRO A 66 14.35 -4.29 -3.72
CA PRO A 66 15.23 -3.89 -4.79
C PRO A 66 14.42 -3.88 -6.08
N HIS A 67 14.58 -2.82 -6.87
CA HIS A 67 14.11 -2.68 -8.24
C HIS A 67 14.25 -4.00 -9.02
N HIS A 68 13.20 -4.83 -9.04
CA HIS A 68 13.12 -6.08 -9.80
C HIS A 68 11.97 -6.01 -10.82
N LEU A 69 11.75 -4.82 -11.37
CA LEU A 69 10.87 -4.60 -12.53
C LEU A 69 11.64 -4.02 -13.72
N ASP A 70 12.89 -4.45 -13.91
CA ASP A 70 13.60 -4.38 -15.19
C ASP A 70 14.08 -5.79 -15.58
N ARG A 71 13.19 -6.55 -16.25
CA ARG A 71 13.52 -7.49 -17.32
C ARG A 71 12.26 -7.98 -18.03
#